data_AF-A0A0D0AW22-F1
#
_entry.id   AF-A0A0D0AW22-F1
#
_cell.length_a   1.000
_cell.length_b   1.000
_cell.length_c   1.000
_cell.angle_alpha   90.00
_cell.angle_beta   90.00
_cell.angle_gamma   90.00
#
_symmetry.space_group_name_H-M   'P 1'
#
loop_
_entity.id
_entity.type
_entity.pdbx_description
1 polymer ?
#
loop_
_entity_poly.entity_id
_entity_poly.type
_entity_poly.pdbx_seq_one_letter_code
_entity_poly.pdbx_strand_id
1 'polypeptide(L)'
;MAIWNDGQDRASLDEEGLAAEDLAILMPHLAEVAAQCKFSSTDVGRKSDHTTVDEHALVQDMRHFLIDSTRPKPFHLIVQWAIYKDIVIVNRGNLKRPLNELHQIARHIVSSANGWLADYDRRYYTDNDVHSIRLEIETFKKDIETHVLTDSLGTLKSEYAMTNLAPFQLWHYNPWGCGAALFRILLTTHHTMVQVLNGTGYLGSVAQLYHGLRVHDRIRLPWPEMDKIVDIIKECTFHGHPPVRGMCAVSFNGFMGGDPALSQGRITVGYKSNGYGTGVLPKDFGGSLLGRLAEKHRYKLTNELVAELFPHAGDGVIAQRSRDGPSSRRLRFGGKRCDTLTFLTALKQRIEKELSETALSLDLFAVQRMSVSILRRWASRTKKEFTECWGPGYMERPTQICFLPGFLFAALEHPRHFCGKNMDSVERIAGEAVRAIEEGREDLRKSVEGGAKMFYFVTSNLGNGRSSGA
;
A
#
# COMPACT_ATOMS: atom_id res chain seq x y z
N MET A 1 7.69 -36.34 -14.73
CA MET A 1 7.91 -34.92 -15.08
C MET A 1 9.40 -34.76 -15.31
N ALA A 2 9.84 -34.65 -16.56
CA ALA A 2 11.26 -34.46 -16.85
C ALA A 2 11.69 -33.09 -16.29
N ILE A 3 12.72 -33.12 -15.46
CA ILE A 3 13.30 -31.94 -14.82
C ILE A 3 13.92 -31.10 -15.94
N TRP A 4 13.32 -29.93 -16.18
CA TRP A 4 13.69 -29.00 -17.23
C TRP A 4 15.10 -28.44 -17.01
N ASN A 5 15.85 -28.21 -18.09
CA ASN A 5 17.23 -27.76 -18.04
C ASN A 5 17.27 -26.22 -18.06
N ASP A 6 17.62 -25.59 -16.93
CA ASP A 6 17.61 -24.13 -16.72
C ASP A 6 18.44 -23.31 -17.73
N GLY A 7 19.30 -23.96 -18.52
CA GLY A 7 20.19 -23.34 -19.51
C GLY A 7 19.68 -23.30 -20.96
N GLN A 8 18.51 -23.85 -21.28
CA GLN A 8 18.07 -23.92 -22.67
C GLN A 8 17.53 -22.56 -23.16
N ASP A 9 18.08 -22.05 -24.27
CA ASP A 9 17.62 -20.81 -24.91
C ASP A 9 16.28 -21.06 -25.60
N ARG A 10 15.28 -20.29 -25.22
CA ARG A 10 13.91 -20.39 -25.74
C ARG A 10 13.85 -20.10 -27.23
N ALA A 11 14.77 -19.30 -27.75
CA ALA A 11 14.89 -19.03 -29.19
C ALA A 11 15.31 -20.26 -30.01
N SER A 12 15.81 -21.31 -29.36
CA SER A 12 16.23 -22.57 -30.01
C SER A 12 15.14 -23.64 -30.05
N LEU A 13 13.97 -23.40 -29.43
CA LEU A 13 12.86 -24.35 -29.42
C LEU A 13 12.05 -24.25 -30.72
N ASP A 14 11.63 -25.40 -31.24
CA ASP A 14 10.64 -25.47 -32.32
C ASP A 14 9.22 -25.16 -31.80
N GLU A 15 8.23 -25.07 -32.70
CA GLU A 15 6.86 -24.72 -32.31
C GLU A 15 6.25 -25.70 -31.29
N GLU A 16 6.58 -26.98 -31.40
CA GLU A 16 6.10 -28.01 -30.48
C GLU A 16 6.79 -27.94 -29.11
N GLY A 17 8.10 -27.67 -29.09
CA GLY A 17 8.86 -27.39 -27.87
C GLY A 17 8.40 -26.14 -27.15
N LEU A 18 8.09 -25.07 -27.89
CA LEU A 18 7.50 -23.83 -27.34
C LEU A 18 6.11 -24.10 -26.77
N ALA A 19 5.27 -24.88 -27.44
CA ALA A 19 3.95 -25.24 -26.95
C ALA A 19 4.01 -26.13 -25.70
N ALA A 20 4.98 -27.05 -25.64
CA ALA A 20 5.20 -27.90 -24.47
C ALA A 20 5.75 -27.11 -23.28
N GLU A 21 6.65 -26.16 -23.51
CA GLU A 21 7.14 -25.22 -22.48
C GLU A 21 6.00 -24.37 -21.93
N ASP A 22 5.20 -23.76 -22.83
CA ASP A 22 4.03 -22.98 -22.44
C ASP A 22 3.07 -23.81 -21.60
N LEU A 23 2.81 -25.05 -22.00
CA LEU A 23 1.94 -25.95 -21.24
C LEU A 23 2.52 -26.28 -19.87
N ALA A 24 3.83 -26.54 -19.78
CA ALA A 24 4.51 -26.83 -18.51
C ALA A 24 4.47 -25.64 -17.54
N ILE A 25 4.57 -24.40 -18.06
CA ILE A 25 4.38 -23.17 -17.29
C ILE A 25 2.96 -23.08 -16.73
N LEU A 26 1.97 -23.57 -17.47
CA LEU A 26 0.54 -23.44 -17.15
C LEU A 26 0.00 -24.55 -16.24
N MET A 27 0.62 -25.73 -16.29
CA MET A 27 0.23 -26.91 -15.50
C MET A 27 0.07 -26.63 -13.99
N PRO A 28 0.95 -25.87 -13.31
CA PRO A 28 0.77 -25.57 -11.88
C PRO A 28 -0.44 -24.67 -11.57
N HIS A 29 -1.02 -24.02 -12.58
CA HIS A 29 -2.08 -23.01 -12.45
C HIS A 29 -3.41 -23.46 -13.04
N LEU A 30 -3.51 -24.74 -13.42
CA LEU A 30 -4.68 -25.34 -14.07
C LEU A 30 -6.01 -24.98 -13.39
N ALA A 31 -6.05 -24.86 -12.05
CA ALA A 31 -7.25 -24.45 -11.32
C ALA A 31 -7.65 -22.98 -11.56
N GLU A 32 -6.68 -22.06 -11.62
CA GLU A 32 -6.93 -20.63 -11.94
C GLU A 32 -7.29 -20.45 -13.41
N VAL A 33 -6.66 -21.23 -14.30
CA VAL A 33 -7.03 -21.26 -15.71
C VAL A 33 -8.42 -21.84 -15.91
N ALA A 34 -8.77 -22.91 -15.18
CA ALA A 34 -10.10 -23.51 -15.22
C ALA A 34 -11.18 -22.49 -14.81
N ALA A 35 -10.91 -21.72 -13.76
CA ALA A 35 -11.78 -20.64 -13.33
C ALA A 35 -11.95 -19.57 -14.44
N GLN A 36 -10.85 -19.11 -15.06
CA GLN A 36 -10.92 -18.13 -16.14
C GLN A 36 -11.64 -18.65 -17.40
N CYS A 37 -11.39 -19.90 -17.81
CA CYS A 37 -12.08 -20.56 -18.91
C CYS A 37 -13.60 -20.66 -18.64
N LYS A 38 -13.98 -20.98 -17.40
CA LYS A 38 -15.38 -20.99 -16.94
C LYS A 38 -16.04 -19.61 -17.02
N PHE A 39 -15.36 -18.54 -16.61
CA PHE A 39 -15.89 -17.18 -16.70
C PHE A 39 -15.89 -16.61 -18.13
N SER A 40 -15.03 -17.14 -19.02
CA SER A 40 -14.93 -16.70 -20.42
C SER A 40 -16.04 -17.23 -21.34
N SER A 41 -17.02 -17.97 -20.82
CA SER A 41 -18.16 -18.52 -21.58
C SER A 41 -17.76 -19.54 -22.67
N THR A 42 -16.66 -20.25 -22.48
CA THR A 42 -16.25 -21.35 -23.38
C THR A 42 -17.18 -22.56 -23.20
N ASP A 43 -17.41 -23.33 -24.27
CA ASP A 43 -18.35 -24.46 -24.25
C ASP A 43 -17.95 -25.59 -23.29
N VAL A 44 -16.67 -25.70 -22.92
CA VAL A 44 -16.18 -26.68 -21.93
C VAL A 44 -16.33 -26.15 -20.50
N GLY A 45 -16.10 -24.85 -20.28
CA GLY A 45 -16.38 -24.19 -19.00
C GLY A 45 -17.85 -24.25 -18.58
N ARG A 46 -18.77 -24.39 -19.56
CA ARG A 46 -20.21 -24.63 -19.34
C ARG A 46 -20.56 -26.08 -18.95
N LYS A 47 -19.68 -27.04 -19.23
CA LYS A 47 -19.95 -28.48 -19.05
C LYS A 47 -19.29 -29.08 -17.81
N SER A 48 -18.39 -28.36 -17.12
CA SER A 48 -17.75 -28.87 -15.91
C SER A 48 -18.69 -28.79 -14.71
N ASP A 49 -19.13 -29.94 -14.20
CA ASP A 49 -19.77 -30.03 -12.88
C ASP A 49 -18.79 -29.66 -11.76
N HIS A 50 -19.33 -29.15 -10.65
CA HIS A 50 -18.63 -28.39 -9.61
C HIS A 50 -17.46 -29.09 -8.88
N THR A 51 -17.15 -30.35 -9.17
CA THR A 51 -16.34 -31.21 -8.27
C THR A 51 -15.11 -31.85 -8.90
N THR A 52 -15.00 -31.93 -10.23
CA THR A 52 -13.86 -32.56 -10.90
C THR A 52 -13.43 -31.76 -12.12
N VAL A 53 -12.30 -31.06 -11.99
CA VAL A 53 -11.61 -30.45 -13.13
C VAL A 53 -10.87 -31.57 -13.86
N ASP A 54 -11.35 -31.95 -15.04
CA ASP A 54 -10.59 -32.83 -15.94
C ASP A 54 -9.38 -32.04 -16.47
N GLU A 55 -8.23 -32.20 -15.79
CA GLU A 55 -6.98 -31.56 -16.14
C GLU A 55 -6.58 -31.83 -17.60
N HIS A 56 -6.87 -33.03 -18.13
CA HIS A 56 -6.50 -33.40 -19.48
C HIS A 56 -7.38 -32.70 -20.52
N ALA A 57 -8.69 -32.59 -20.26
CA ALA A 57 -9.60 -31.80 -21.09
C ALA A 57 -9.22 -30.32 -21.01
N LEU A 58 -8.88 -29.79 -19.84
CA LEU A 58 -8.54 -28.39 -19.66
C LEU A 58 -7.20 -28.02 -20.32
N VAL A 59 -6.21 -28.91 -20.26
CA VAL A 59 -4.95 -28.82 -21.01
C VAL A 59 -5.21 -28.83 -22.52
N GLN A 60 -6.08 -29.71 -23.02
CA GLN A 60 -6.45 -29.73 -24.44
C GLN A 60 -7.20 -28.48 -24.88
N ASP A 61 -8.11 -27.97 -24.03
CA ASP A 61 -8.88 -26.77 -24.29
C ASP A 61 -8.03 -25.51 -24.18
N MET A 62 -7.05 -25.47 -23.28
CA MET A 62 -6.02 -24.43 -23.24
C MET A 62 -5.12 -24.48 -24.47
N ARG A 63 -4.72 -25.67 -24.90
CA ARG A 63 -3.95 -25.86 -26.13
C ARG A 63 -4.75 -25.36 -27.33
N HIS A 64 -6.04 -25.68 -27.41
CA HIS A 64 -6.95 -25.10 -28.40
C HIS A 64 -7.10 -23.59 -28.21
N PHE A 65 -7.32 -23.08 -27.00
CA PHE A 65 -7.47 -21.66 -26.75
C PHE A 65 -6.19 -20.86 -27.07
N LEU A 66 -5.00 -21.42 -26.92
CA LEU A 66 -3.74 -20.77 -27.24
C LEU A 66 -3.44 -20.86 -28.75
N ILE A 67 -3.61 -22.04 -29.34
CA ILE A 67 -3.23 -22.35 -30.73
C ILE A 67 -4.32 -21.96 -31.74
N ASP A 68 -5.60 -22.09 -31.39
CA ASP A 68 -6.72 -21.76 -32.28
C ASP A 68 -6.79 -20.25 -32.49
N SER A 69 -6.34 -19.83 -33.68
CA SER A 69 -6.38 -18.44 -34.14
C SER A 69 -7.75 -18.04 -34.67
N THR A 70 -8.65 -19.00 -34.90
CA THR A 70 -9.94 -18.78 -35.56
C THR A 70 -10.96 -18.10 -34.63
N ARG A 71 -10.84 -18.29 -33.30
CA ARG A 71 -11.73 -17.66 -32.32
C ARG A 71 -11.28 -16.22 -31.99
N PRO A 72 -12.19 -15.22 -31.99
CA PRO A 72 -11.89 -13.90 -31.47
C PRO A 72 -11.70 -13.98 -29.96
N LYS A 73 -10.48 -13.73 -29.50
CA LYS A 73 -10.15 -13.72 -28.06
C LYS A 73 -10.26 -12.27 -27.56
N PRO A 74 -10.89 -12.02 -26.39
CA PRO A 74 -10.89 -10.70 -25.79
C PRO A 74 -9.46 -10.19 -25.61
N PHE A 75 -9.20 -8.95 -26.03
CA PHE A 75 -7.86 -8.37 -26.04
C PHE A 75 -7.19 -8.37 -24.66
N HIS A 76 -7.94 -8.02 -23.61
CA HIS A 76 -7.45 -8.02 -22.24
C HIS A 76 -6.96 -9.41 -21.77
N LEU A 77 -7.59 -10.51 -22.21
CA LEU A 77 -7.12 -11.85 -21.90
C LEU A 77 -5.79 -12.15 -22.59
N ILE A 78 -5.66 -11.83 -23.88
CA ILE A 78 -4.39 -12.03 -24.62
C ILE A 78 -3.24 -11.30 -23.91
N VAL A 79 -3.49 -10.05 -23.48
CA VAL A 79 -2.50 -9.23 -22.78
C VAL A 79 -2.13 -9.85 -21.43
N GLN A 80 -3.11 -10.26 -20.62
CA GLN A 80 -2.86 -10.90 -19.32
C GLN A 80 -2.04 -12.19 -19.47
N TRP A 81 -2.34 -12.99 -20.49
CA TRP A 81 -1.61 -14.22 -20.79
C TRP A 81 -0.17 -13.96 -21.21
N ALA A 82 0.05 -13.01 -22.12
CA ALA A 82 1.40 -12.65 -22.57
C ALA A 82 2.28 -12.17 -21.41
N ILE A 83 1.72 -11.30 -20.54
CA ILE A 83 2.41 -10.80 -19.36
C ILE A 83 2.76 -11.93 -18.38
N TYR A 84 1.78 -12.78 -18.07
CA TYR A 84 1.97 -13.89 -17.13
C TYR A 84 3.12 -14.80 -17.59
N LYS A 85 3.10 -15.20 -18.86
CA LYS A 85 4.11 -16.05 -19.47
C LYS A 85 5.49 -15.41 -19.42
N ASP A 86 5.61 -14.14 -19.81
CA ASP A 86 6.88 -13.42 -19.78
C ASP A 86 7.43 -13.31 -18.35
N ILE A 87 6.57 -13.11 -17.34
CA ILE A 87 6.97 -13.11 -15.93
C ILE A 87 7.54 -14.46 -15.52
N VAL A 88 6.89 -15.57 -15.84
CA VAL A 88 7.37 -16.92 -15.46
C VAL A 88 8.71 -17.22 -16.13
N ILE A 89 8.84 -16.91 -17.42
CA ILE A 89 10.07 -17.15 -18.18
C ILE A 89 11.24 -16.34 -17.61
N VAL A 90 11.04 -15.05 -17.33
CA VAL A 90 12.08 -14.19 -16.76
C VAL A 90 12.49 -14.65 -15.36
N ASN A 91 11.55 -15.17 -14.56
CA ASN A 91 11.80 -15.61 -13.19
C ASN A 91 12.17 -17.10 -13.09
N ARG A 92 12.29 -17.85 -14.20
CA ARG A 92 12.49 -19.30 -14.18
C ARG A 92 13.70 -19.76 -13.35
N GLY A 93 14.81 -19.03 -13.44
CA GLY A 93 16.02 -19.32 -12.67
C GLY A 93 15.94 -18.91 -11.19
N ASN A 94 14.85 -18.30 -10.75
CA ASN A 94 14.64 -17.87 -9.36
C ASN A 94 13.16 -17.84 -8.95
N LEU A 95 12.42 -18.92 -9.24
CA LEU A 95 10.98 -19.01 -8.93
C LEU A 95 10.67 -18.92 -7.42
N LYS A 96 11.67 -19.20 -6.57
CA LYS A 96 11.55 -19.07 -5.11
C LYS A 96 11.54 -17.61 -4.63
N ARG A 97 12.13 -16.68 -5.37
CA ARG A 97 12.25 -15.28 -4.94
C ARG A 97 10.90 -14.60 -4.67
N PRO A 98 9.90 -14.64 -5.59
CA PRO A 98 8.59 -14.04 -5.35
C PRO A 98 7.90 -14.55 -4.07
N LEU A 99 8.00 -15.86 -3.81
CA LEU A 99 7.46 -16.45 -2.58
C LEU A 99 8.20 -15.95 -1.34
N ASN A 100 9.53 -15.88 -1.38
CA ASN A 100 10.31 -15.36 -0.25
C ASN A 100 9.95 -13.90 0.04
N GLU A 101 9.83 -13.07 -0.99
CA GLU A 101 9.42 -11.66 -0.86
C GLU A 101 8.00 -11.55 -0.28
N LEU A 102 7.04 -12.34 -0.79
CA LEU A 102 5.68 -12.40 -0.26
C LEU A 102 5.68 -12.78 1.24
N HIS A 103 6.38 -13.85 1.61
CA HIS A 103 6.47 -14.29 3.01
C HIS A 103 7.12 -13.24 3.90
N GLN A 104 8.18 -12.59 3.42
CA GLN A 104 8.88 -11.56 4.18
C GLN A 104 7.94 -10.40 4.48
N ILE A 105 7.25 -9.86 3.46
CA ILE A 105 6.32 -8.74 3.60
C ILE A 105 5.11 -9.13 4.46
N ALA A 106 4.53 -10.31 4.22
CA ALA A 106 3.41 -10.82 5.01
C ALA A 106 3.75 -10.92 6.50
N ARG A 107 4.92 -11.46 6.86
CA ARG A 107 5.38 -11.51 8.27
C ARG A 107 5.57 -10.13 8.86
N HIS A 108 6.11 -9.19 8.08
CA HIS A 108 6.28 -7.81 8.54
C HIS A 108 4.93 -7.16 8.85
N ILE A 109 3.94 -7.26 7.95
CA ILE A 109 2.60 -6.71 8.16
C ILE A 109 1.94 -7.33 9.38
N VAL A 110 2.01 -8.66 9.54
CA VAL A 110 1.50 -9.36 10.73
C VAL A 110 2.20 -8.86 12.01
N SER A 111 3.52 -8.68 11.97
CA SER A 111 4.29 -8.16 13.10
C SER A 111 3.90 -6.72 13.46
N SER A 112 3.79 -5.83 12.47
CA SER A 112 3.39 -4.44 12.68
C SER A 112 1.94 -4.33 13.18
N ALA A 113 1.03 -5.16 12.66
CA ALA A 113 -0.35 -5.26 13.14
C ALA A 113 -0.40 -5.75 14.59
N ASN A 114 0.36 -6.78 14.94
CA ASN A 114 0.47 -7.26 16.33
C ASN A 114 1.05 -6.18 17.26
N GLY A 115 2.06 -5.44 16.81
CA GLY A 115 2.61 -4.31 17.57
C GLY A 115 1.57 -3.21 17.84
N TRP A 116 0.73 -2.90 16.85
CA TRP A 116 -0.36 -1.95 17.03
C TRP A 116 -1.46 -2.47 17.95
N LEU A 117 -1.84 -3.75 17.82
CA LEU A 117 -2.83 -4.41 18.69
C LEU A 117 -2.36 -4.47 20.15
N ALA A 118 -1.06 -4.68 20.38
CA ALA A 118 -0.48 -4.69 21.72
C ALA A 118 -0.46 -3.29 22.36
N ASP A 119 -0.21 -2.24 21.57
CA ASP A 119 -0.19 -0.85 22.02
C ASP A 119 -1.60 -0.23 22.09
N TYR A 120 -2.62 -0.95 21.63
CA TYR A 120 -4.01 -0.50 21.66
C TYR A 120 -4.49 -0.32 23.11
N ASP A 121 -4.79 0.93 23.47
CA ASP A 121 -5.31 1.30 24.78
C ASP A 121 -6.65 2.02 24.61
N ARG A 122 -7.73 1.39 25.10
CA ARG A 122 -9.12 1.92 25.03
C ARG A 122 -9.27 3.30 25.65
N ARG A 123 -8.33 3.78 26.45
CA ARG A 123 -8.36 5.15 26.98
C ARG A 123 -8.06 6.20 25.91
N TYR A 124 -7.34 5.84 24.86
CA TYR A 124 -6.90 6.71 23.76
C TYR A 124 -7.68 6.48 22.46
N TYR A 125 -8.51 5.44 22.40
CA TYR A 125 -9.38 5.17 21.26
C TYR A 125 -10.81 5.14 21.78
N THR A 126 -11.72 5.94 21.22
CA THR A 126 -13.13 5.80 21.61
C THR A 126 -13.68 4.48 21.09
N ASP A 127 -14.64 3.88 21.82
CA ASP A 127 -15.17 2.56 21.47
C ASP A 127 -15.83 2.52 20.07
N ASN A 128 -16.28 3.66 19.53
CA ASN A 128 -16.91 3.73 18.21
C ASN A 128 -15.92 3.92 17.06
N ASP A 129 -14.70 4.43 17.30
CA ASP A 129 -13.81 4.87 16.21
C ASP A 129 -12.90 3.75 15.68
N VAL A 130 -12.52 2.79 16.54
CA VAL A 130 -11.45 1.82 16.21
C VAL A 130 -11.85 0.36 16.51
N HIS A 131 -12.96 0.13 17.21
CA HIS A 131 -13.32 -1.23 17.62
C HIS A 131 -13.66 -2.15 16.43
N SER A 132 -14.47 -1.67 15.47
CA SER A 132 -14.78 -2.40 14.24
C SER A 132 -13.52 -2.69 13.42
N ILE A 133 -12.66 -1.67 13.28
CA ILE A 133 -11.39 -1.77 12.56
C ILE A 133 -10.45 -2.79 13.24
N ARG A 134 -10.45 -2.87 14.58
CA ARG A 134 -9.66 -3.88 15.29
C ARG A 134 -10.05 -5.30 14.89
N LEU A 135 -11.35 -5.57 14.77
CA LEU A 135 -11.84 -6.87 14.34
C LEU A 135 -11.40 -7.16 12.90
N GLU A 136 -11.50 -6.17 12.00
CA GLU A 136 -11.00 -6.29 10.63
C GLU A 136 -9.49 -6.57 10.60
N ILE A 137 -8.70 -5.93 11.47
CA ILE A 137 -7.27 -6.15 11.60
C ILE A 137 -6.96 -7.60 12.00
N GLU A 138 -7.65 -8.11 13.01
CA GLU A 138 -7.49 -9.50 13.46
C GLU A 138 -7.91 -10.51 12.38
N THR A 139 -9.02 -10.24 11.67
CA THR A 139 -9.49 -11.08 10.57
C THR A 139 -8.49 -11.12 9.43
N PHE A 140 -8.04 -9.97 8.91
CA PHE A 140 -7.08 -9.98 7.80
C PHE A 140 -5.75 -10.61 8.23
N LYS A 141 -5.30 -10.38 9.47
CA LYS A 141 -4.06 -10.98 9.99
C LYS A 141 -4.14 -12.51 9.95
N LYS A 142 -5.25 -13.06 10.44
CA LYS A 142 -5.53 -14.49 10.41
C LYS A 142 -5.57 -15.02 8.97
N ASP A 143 -6.15 -14.25 8.04
CA ASP A 143 -6.18 -14.64 6.62
C ASP A 143 -4.77 -14.70 6.01
N ILE A 144 -3.88 -13.75 6.34
CA ILE A 144 -2.47 -13.79 5.90
C ILE A 144 -1.77 -15.01 6.49
N GLU A 145 -1.90 -15.24 7.79
CA GLU A 145 -1.28 -16.37 8.48
C GLU A 145 -1.73 -17.71 7.88
N THR A 146 -3.03 -17.84 7.61
CA THR A 146 -3.64 -19.08 7.11
C THR A 146 -3.33 -19.32 5.64
N HIS A 147 -3.47 -18.32 4.77
CA HIS A 147 -3.41 -18.53 3.32
C HIS A 147 -2.05 -18.23 2.68
N VAL A 148 -1.20 -17.46 3.36
CA VAL A 148 0.09 -17.04 2.82
C VAL A 148 1.24 -17.65 3.60
N LEU A 149 1.22 -17.55 4.94
CA LEU A 149 2.35 -18.00 5.76
C LEU A 149 2.28 -19.48 6.15
N THR A 150 1.13 -20.12 5.98
CA THR A 150 0.92 -21.55 6.24
C THR A 150 0.76 -22.29 4.93
N ASP A 151 1.48 -23.41 4.78
CA ASP A 151 1.32 -24.29 3.63
C ASP A 151 0.11 -25.22 3.83
N SER A 152 -1.11 -24.68 3.76
CA SER A 152 -2.34 -25.47 3.98
C SER A 152 -2.43 -26.66 3.03
N LEU A 153 -1.95 -26.50 1.79
CA LEU A 153 -1.90 -27.57 0.81
C LEU A 153 -0.87 -28.63 1.22
N GLY A 154 0.32 -28.22 1.66
CA GLY A 154 1.31 -29.14 2.23
C GLY A 154 0.76 -29.95 3.39
N THR A 155 0.04 -29.31 4.32
CA THR A 155 -0.62 -29.98 5.46
C THR A 155 -1.62 -31.04 4.99
N LEU A 156 -2.59 -30.67 4.16
CA LEU A 156 -3.59 -31.60 3.61
C LEU A 156 -2.91 -32.77 2.89
N LYS A 157 -1.91 -32.49 2.06
CA LYS A 157 -1.23 -33.54 1.29
C LYS A 157 -0.39 -34.47 2.16
N SER A 158 0.16 -33.98 3.27
CA SER A 158 0.83 -34.81 4.26
C SER A 158 -0.13 -35.77 4.95
N GLU A 159 -1.38 -35.34 5.22
CA GLU A 159 -2.45 -36.19 5.75
C GLU A 159 -2.81 -37.32 4.79
N TYR A 160 -2.69 -37.09 3.47
CA TYR A 160 -2.94 -38.10 2.42
C TYR A 160 -1.67 -38.84 1.93
N ALA A 161 -0.54 -38.72 2.63
CA ALA A 161 0.72 -39.39 2.30
C ALA A 161 1.22 -39.17 0.85
N MET A 162 0.94 -38.02 0.24
CA MET A 162 1.46 -37.69 -1.08
C MET A 162 2.97 -37.38 -1.00
N THR A 163 3.80 -38.12 -1.73
CA THR A 163 5.26 -37.95 -1.75
C THR A 163 5.72 -37.00 -2.88
N ASN A 164 6.89 -36.37 -2.71
CA ASN A 164 7.59 -35.52 -3.70
C ASN A 164 7.01 -34.13 -4.00
N LEU A 165 6.78 -33.30 -2.98
CA LEU A 165 6.25 -31.95 -3.20
C LEU A 165 7.12 -30.84 -2.62
N ALA A 166 7.23 -29.77 -3.38
CA ALA A 166 7.86 -28.54 -2.93
C ALA A 166 6.95 -27.84 -1.90
N PRO A 167 7.49 -27.35 -0.77
CA PRO A 167 6.74 -26.52 0.17
C PRO A 167 6.10 -25.32 -0.52
N PHE A 168 4.88 -24.97 -0.12
CA PHE A 168 4.09 -23.87 -0.68
C PHE A 168 3.90 -23.98 -2.18
N GLN A 169 3.63 -25.19 -2.69
CA GLN A 169 3.57 -25.48 -4.13
C GLN A 169 2.69 -24.50 -4.94
N LEU A 170 1.57 -24.04 -4.37
CA LEU A 170 0.67 -23.04 -4.99
C LEU A 170 1.37 -21.72 -5.28
N TRP A 171 2.29 -21.30 -4.41
CA TRP A 171 2.99 -20.03 -4.51
C TRP A 171 4.37 -20.18 -5.16
N HIS A 172 5.06 -21.29 -4.89
CA HIS A 172 6.42 -21.55 -5.33
C HIS A 172 6.59 -21.46 -6.86
N TYR A 173 5.58 -21.90 -7.59
CA TYR A 173 5.57 -21.86 -9.06
C TYR A 173 4.66 -20.75 -9.62
N ASN A 174 4.16 -19.84 -8.77
CA ASN A 174 3.24 -18.77 -9.16
C ASN A 174 3.76 -17.36 -8.82
N PRO A 175 4.76 -16.81 -9.54
CA PRO A 175 5.20 -15.43 -9.33
C PRO A 175 4.07 -14.40 -9.46
N TRP A 176 3.14 -14.62 -10.39
CA TRP A 176 1.96 -13.78 -10.58
C TRP A 176 1.02 -13.82 -9.39
N GLY A 177 0.67 -15.04 -8.94
CA GLY A 177 -0.14 -15.27 -7.74
C GLY A 177 0.50 -14.63 -6.52
N CYS A 178 1.82 -14.75 -6.35
CA CYS A 178 2.55 -14.08 -5.27
C CYS A 178 2.38 -12.56 -5.33
N GLY A 179 2.55 -11.96 -6.51
CA GLY A 179 2.34 -10.53 -6.72
C GLY A 179 0.89 -10.09 -6.46
N ALA A 180 -0.09 -10.86 -6.91
CA ALA A 180 -1.51 -10.58 -6.69
C ALA A 180 -1.90 -10.69 -5.22
N ALA A 181 -1.40 -11.71 -4.51
CA ALA A 181 -1.61 -11.88 -3.09
C ALA A 181 -0.96 -10.74 -2.29
N LEU A 182 0.29 -10.40 -2.60
CA LEU A 182 0.98 -9.26 -2.00
C LEU A 182 0.20 -7.96 -2.21
N PHE A 183 -0.22 -7.70 -3.44
CA PHE A 183 -1.00 -6.52 -3.78
C PHE A 183 -2.29 -6.44 -2.96
N ARG A 184 -3.04 -7.55 -2.85
CA ARG A 184 -4.25 -7.61 -2.04
C ARG A 184 -3.97 -7.29 -0.57
N ILE A 185 -2.92 -7.86 0.00
CA ILE A 185 -2.52 -7.65 1.40
C ILE A 185 -2.20 -6.18 1.65
N LEU A 186 -1.44 -5.54 0.75
CA LEU A 186 -1.09 -4.13 0.85
C LEU A 186 -2.32 -3.23 0.75
N LEU A 187 -3.22 -3.54 -0.19
CA LEU A 187 -4.45 -2.78 -0.39
C LEU A 187 -5.34 -2.83 0.85
N THR A 188 -5.56 -4.02 1.42
CA THR A 188 -6.35 -4.19 2.66
C THR A 188 -5.68 -3.46 3.81
N THR A 189 -4.37 -3.63 4.00
CA THR A 189 -3.61 -2.96 5.06
C THR A 189 -3.75 -1.45 4.97
N HIS A 190 -3.60 -0.90 3.76
CA HIS A 190 -3.69 0.53 3.52
C HIS A 190 -5.11 1.05 3.78
N HIS A 191 -6.14 0.37 3.25
CA HIS A 191 -7.53 0.74 3.46
C HIS A 191 -7.87 0.84 4.95
N THR A 192 -7.58 -0.23 5.69
CA THR A 192 -7.89 -0.33 7.12
C THR A 192 -7.12 0.72 7.91
N MET A 193 -5.84 0.94 7.62
CA MET A 193 -5.03 1.89 8.38
C MET A 193 -5.29 3.36 8.04
N VAL A 194 -5.69 3.68 6.80
CA VAL A 194 -6.20 5.02 6.46
C VAL A 194 -7.41 5.37 7.32
N GLN A 195 -8.33 4.41 7.53
CA GLN A 195 -9.48 4.64 8.41
C GLN A 195 -9.05 4.90 9.85
N VAL A 196 -8.10 4.13 10.40
CA VAL A 196 -7.56 4.37 11.76
C VAL A 196 -6.92 5.76 11.87
N LEU A 197 -6.08 6.12 10.89
CA LEU A 197 -5.37 7.41 10.89
C LEU A 197 -6.34 8.59 10.79
N ASN A 198 -7.37 8.46 9.94
CA ASN A 198 -8.41 9.48 9.76
C ASN A 198 -9.34 9.58 10.96
N GLY A 199 -9.73 8.45 11.56
CA GLY A 199 -10.65 8.42 12.70
C GLY A 199 -10.04 8.94 14.01
N THR A 200 -8.71 8.96 14.13
CA THR A 200 -8.04 9.28 15.40
C THR A 200 -7.35 10.65 15.42
N GLY A 201 -6.97 11.18 14.26
CA GLY A 201 -6.31 12.49 14.14
C GLY A 201 -4.88 12.56 14.69
N TYR A 202 -4.32 11.46 15.21
CA TYR A 202 -2.99 11.45 15.84
C TYR A 202 -1.88 11.81 14.87
N LEU A 203 -1.87 11.22 13.68
CA LEU A 203 -0.88 11.53 12.64
C LEU A 203 -0.94 12.99 12.23
N GLY A 204 -2.14 13.50 11.93
CA GLY A 204 -2.32 14.90 11.52
C GLY A 204 -1.86 15.87 12.62
N SER A 205 -2.12 15.53 13.89
CA SER A 205 -1.70 16.32 15.04
C SER A 205 -0.18 16.36 15.20
N VAL A 206 0.50 15.22 15.05
CA VAL A 206 1.97 15.16 15.12
C VAL A 206 2.63 15.84 13.92
N ALA A 207 2.07 15.68 12.72
CA ALA A 207 2.58 16.34 11.53
C ALA A 207 2.43 17.86 11.61
N GLN A 208 1.27 18.35 12.08
CA GLN A 208 1.06 19.76 12.42
C GLN A 208 2.06 20.22 13.47
N LEU A 209 2.23 19.48 14.59
CA LEU A 209 3.19 19.77 15.65
C LEU A 209 4.62 19.93 15.13
N TYR A 210 5.09 18.95 14.35
CA TYR A 210 6.42 18.94 13.75
C TYR A 210 6.61 20.15 12.82
N HIS A 211 5.67 20.38 11.90
CA HIS A 211 5.74 21.50 10.97
C HIS A 211 5.72 22.86 11.69
N GLY A 212 4.83 23.04 12.66
CA GLY A 212 4.76 24.27 13.46
C GLY A 212 6.05 24.52 14.23
N LEU A 213 6.63 23.50 14.86
CA LEU A 213 7.91 23.64 15.56
C LEU A 213 9.08 23.97 14.61
N ARG A 214 9.06 23.49 13.37
CA ARG A 214 10.03 23.88 12.33
C ARG A 214 9.89 25.35 11.94
N VAL A 215 8.66 25.79 11.67
CA VAL A 215 8.35 27.19 11.29
C VAL A 215 8.67 28.18 12.40
N HIS A 216 8.67 27.73 13.65
CA HIS A 216 9.11 28.50 14.82
C HIS A 216 10.59 28.32 15.17
N ASP A 217 11.41 27.76 14.26
CA ASP A 217 12.86 27.57 14.40
C ASP A 217 13.29 26.70 15.61
N ARG A 218 12.39 25.84 16.11
CA ARG A 218 12.64 24.97 17.29
C ARG A 218 13.26 23.64 16.89
N ILE A 219 12.91 23.11 15.72
CA ILE A 219 13.51 21.91 15.15
C ILE A 219 14.52 22.34 14.09
N ARG A 220 15.81 22.10 14.35
CA ARG A 220 16.92 22.48 13.46
C ARG A 220 17.23 21.45 12.38
N LEU A 221 17.15 20.17 12.75
CA LEU A 221 17.47 19.07 11.85
C LEU A 221 16.21 18.59 11.15
N PRO A 222 16.19 18.54 9.80
CA PRO A 222 15.06 17.99 9.09
C PRO A 222 14.88 16.51 9.43
N TRP A 223 13.63 16.07 9.37
CA TRP A 223 13.23 14.67 9.49
C TRP A 223 12.60 14.26 8.14
N PRO A 224 13.39 13.70 7.20
CA PRO A 224 12.95 13.44 5.84
C PRO A 224 11.68 12.57 5.73
N GLU A 225 11.53 11.59 6.61
CA GLU A 225 10.34 10.72 6.64
C GLU A 225 9.09 11.50 7.06
N MET A 226 9.20 12.39 8.05
CA MET A 226 8.07 13.25 8.46
C MET A 226 7.80 14.35 7.43
N ASP A 227 8.83 14.88 6.76
CA ASP A 227 8.66 15.81 5.64
C ASP A 227 7.87 15.17 4.49
N LYS A 228 8.18 13.90 4.17
CA LYS A 228 7.41 13.12 3.20
C LYS A 228 5.96 12.90 3.67
N ILE A 229 5.75 12.57 4.94
CA ILE A 229 4.38 12.44 5.51
C ILE A 229 3.62 13.76 5.37
N VAL A 230 4.24 14.88 5.77
CA VAL A 230 3.68 16.23 5.63
C VAL A 230 3.29 16.51 4.18
N ASP A 231 4.16 16.17 3.22
CA ASP A 231 3.87 16.32 1.80
C ASP A 231 2.69 15.48 1.31
N ILE A 232 2.53 14.27 1.82
CA ILE A 232 1.41 13.38 1.48
C ILE A 232 0.09 13.92 2.06
N ILE A 233 0.10 14.41 3.30
CA ILE A 233 -1.13 14.80 4.01
C ILE A 233 -1.52 16.25 3.79
N LYS A 234 -0.70 17.07 3.10
CA LYS A 234 -0.86 18.53 3.08
C LYS A 234 -2.16 19.03 2.48
N GLU A 235 -2.70 18.31 1.51
CA GLU A 235 -3.98 18.67 0.89
C GLU A 235 -5.13 18.54 1.90
N CYS A 236 -5.13 17.46 2.70
CA CYS A 236 -6.16 17.20 3.70
C CYS A 236 -5.94 17.94 5.02
N THR A 237 -4.67 18.14 5.41
CA THR A 237 -4.30 18.66 6.73
C THR A 237 -4.06 20.17 6.74
N PHE A 238 -3.59 20.74 5.62
CA PHE A 238 -3.21 22.16 5.53
C PHE A 238 -3.95 22.92 4.42
N HIS A 239 -5.06 22.39 3.89
CA HIS A 239 -5.82 22.99 2.77
C HIS A 239 -4.94 23.28 1.53
N GLY A 240 -3.94 22.44 1.28
CA GLY A 240 -3.08 22.51 0.10
C GLY A 240 -1.74 23.22 0.30
N HIS A 241 -1.55 23.97 1.39
CA HIS A 241 -0.26 24.64 1.66
C HIS A 241 0.13 24.58 3.16
N PRO A 242 1.35 24.14 3.52
CA PRO A 242 1.80 24.16 4.90
C PRO A 242 1.73 25.58 5.52
N PRO A 243 1.23 25.75 6.76
CA PRO A 243 1.07 27.07 7.36
C PRO A 243 2.41 27.74 7.62
N VAL A 244 2.45 29.07 7.49
CA VAL A 244 3.60 29.88 7.88
C VAL A 244 3.46 30.35 9.34
N ARG A 245 4.50 31.01 9.86
CA ARG A 245 4.53 31.50 11.24
C ARG A 245 3.36 32.46 11.48
N GLY A 246 2.57 32.22 12.53
CA GLY A 246 1.36 33.00 12.83
C GLY A 246 0.07 32.40 12.25
N MET A 247 0.15 31.28 11.51
CA MET A 247 -1.00 30.57 10.94
C MET A 247 -1.15 29.13 11.45
N CYS A 248 -0.24 28.64 12.29
CA CYS A 248 -0.25 27.24 12.76
C CYS A 248 -1.46 26.96 13.66
N ALA A 249 -1.84 27.90 14.54
CA ALA A 249 -3.00 27.74 15.41
C ALA A 249 -4.31 27.69 14.61
N VAL A 250 -4.46 28.59 13.62
CA VAL A 250 -5.65 28.66 12.75
C VAL A 250 -5.75 27.41 11.88
N SER A 251 -4.64 26.99 11.26
CA SER A 251 -4.59 25.78 10.44
C SER A 251 -4.92 24.53 11.27
N PHE A 252 -4.35 24.41 12.47
CA PHE A 252 -4.64 23.30 13.36
C PHE A 252 -6.11 23.27 13.80
N ASN A 253 -6.69 24.44 14.11
CA ASN A 253 -8.11 24.53 14.46
C ASN A 253 -9.02 24.10 13.30
N GLY A 254 -8.71 24.52 12.07
CA GLY A 254 -9.41 24.07 10.86
C GLY A 254 -9.32 22.55 10.66
N PHE A 255 -8.13 21.98 10.83
CA PHE A 255 -7.91 20.53 10.77
C PHE A 255 -8.77 19.77 11.80
N MET A 256 -8.87 20.28 13.04
CA MET A 256 -9.69 19.68 14.10
C MET A 256 -11.19 19.92 13.96
N GLY A 257 -11.66 20.45 12.81
CA GLY A 257 -13.07 20.70 12.53
C GLY A 257 -13.64 21.98 13.15
N GLY A 258 -12.78 22.85 13.67
CA GLY A 258 -13.17 24.19 14.13
C GLY A 258 -13.36 25.15 12.96
N ASP A 259 -14.25 26.14 13.13
CA ASP A 259 -14.42 27.21 12.15
C ASP A 259 -13.16 28.12 12.14
N PRO A 260 -12.42 28.20 11.01
CA PRO A 260 -11.26 29.07 10.89
C PRO A 260 -11.61 30.55 11.09
N ALA A 261 -12.83 30.99 10.72
CA ALA A 261 -13.26 32.37 10.83
C ALA A 261 -13.53 32.80 12.29
N LEU A 262 -13.95 31.87 13.15
CA LEU A 262 -14.18 32.14 14.58
C LEU A 262 -12.88 32.14 15.41
N SER A 263 -11.80 31.56 14.89
CA SER A 263 -10.51 31.46 15.59
C SER A 263 -9.79 32.80 15.81
N GLN A 264 -10.10 33.83 15.02
CA GLN A 264 -9.58 35.19 15.21
C GLN A 264 -10.27 35.97 16.35
N GLY A 265 -11.44 35.51 16.82
CA GLY A 265 -12.31 36.30 17.70
C GLY A 265 -12.26 35.94 19.19
N ARG A 266 -12.05 34.67 19.55
CA ARG A 266 -12.02 34.19 20.95
C ARG A 266 -11.55 32.72 20.97
N ILE A 267 -10.27 32.47 21.24
CA ILE A 267 -9.78 31.12 21.57
C ILE A 267 -10.26 30.82 23.00
N THR A 268 -11.53 30.44 23.15
CA THR A 268 -12.10 30.02 24.44
C THR A 268 -11.47 28.70 24.89
N VAL A 269 -11.32 28.56 26.21
CA VAL A 269 -10.52 27.58 26.96
C VAL A 269 -11.06 26.13 26.89
N GLY A 270 -11.50 25.66 25.73
CA GLY A 270 -11.95 24.29 25.57
C GLY A 270 -12.24 23.92 24.13
N TYR A 271 -11.54 22.90 23.62
CA TYR A 271 -11.91 22.21 22.38
C TYR A 271 -13.07 21.26 22.71
N LYS A 272 -14.30 21.63 22.33
CA LYS A 272 -15.44 20.69 22.38
C LYS A 272 -15.32 19.72 21.21
N SER A 273 -15.27 18.42 21.50
CA SER A 273 -15.16 17.36 20.48
C SER A 273 -16.47 17.24 19.68
N ASN A 274 -16.67 18.09 18.68
CA ASN A 274 -17.84 18.00 17.79
C ASN A 274 -17.61 17.07 16.58
N GLY A 275 -16.53 16.29 16.59
CA GLY A 275 -16.15 15.34 15.55
C GLY A 275 -14.65 15.43 15.29
N TYR A 276 -13.96 14.29 15.20
CA TYR A 276 -12.56 14.25 14.80
C TYR A 276 -12.42 14.79 13.37
N GLY A 277 -11.27 15.40 13.07
CA GLY A 277 -10.99 16.24 11.90
C GLY A 277 -11.38 15.67 10.53
N THR A 278 -11.23 16.50 9.49
CA THR A 278 -11.64 16.24 8.09
C THR A 278 -10.96 15.05 7.38
N GLY A 279 -10.31 14.15 8.13
CA GLY A 279 -9.39 13.13 7.65
C GLY A 279 -7.97 13.68 7.46
N VAL A 280 -6.97 12.88 7.78
CA VAL A 280 -5.54 13.20 7.60
C VAL A 280 -5.07 12.78 6.21
N LEU A 281 -5.66 11.72 5.67
CA LEU A 281 -5.36 11.13 4.37
C LEU A 281 -6.60 11.19 3.46
N PRO A 282 -6.43 11.46 2.15
CA PRO A 282 -7.50 11.38 1.16
C PRO A 282 -8.25 10.04 1.23
N LYS A 283 -9.59 10.07 1.12
CA LYS A 283 -10.45 8.87 1.17
C LYS A 283 -10.11 7.86 0.06
N ASP A 284 -9.59 8.34 -1.08
CA ASP A 284 -9.26 7.53 -2.26
C ASP A 284 -7.85 6.91 -2.12
N PHE A 285 -7.57 6.26 -0.99
CA PHE A 285 -6.26 5.65 -0.71
C PHE A 285 -5.11 6.67 -0.88
N GLY A 286 -5.28 7.87 -0.31
CA GLY A 286 -4.25 8.91 -0.42
C GLY A 286 -4.04 9.50 -1.82
N GLY A 287 -5.05 9.44 -2.70
CA GLY A 287 -4.95 9.96 -4.07
C GLY A 287 -4.27 9.00 -5.06
N SER A 288 -4.00 7.77 -4.63
CA SER A 288 -3.39 6.73 -5.44
C SER A 288 -4.23 6.44 -6.70
N LEU A 289 -3.54 6.08 -7.79
CA LEU A 289 -4.20 5.58 -8.99
C LEU A 289 -5.03 4.34 -8.63
N LEU A 290 -4.53 3.48 -7.75
CA LEU A 290 -5.24 2.29 -7.28
C LEU A 290 -6.60 2.61 -6.65
N GLY A 291 -6.69 3.67 -5.83
CA GLY A 291 -7.95 4.14 -5.27
C GLY A 291 -8.94 4.58 -6.35
N ARG A 292 -8.46 5.38 -7.31
CA ARG A 292 -9.26 5.83 -8.45
C ARG A 292 -9.69 4.68 -9.36
N LEU A 293 -8.84 3.66 -9.53
CA LEU A 293 -9.15 2.47 -10.32
C LEU A 293 -10.19 1.57 -9.64
N ALA A 294 -10.14 1.43 -8.32
CA ALA A 294 -11.14 0.70 -7.55
C ALA A 294 -12.54 1.32 -7.72
N GLU A 295 -12.63 2.66 -7.66
CA GLU A 295 -13.90 3.38 -7.83
C GLU A 295 -14.42 3.35 -9.27
N LYS A 296 -13.55 3.65 -10.24
CA LYS A 296 -13.97 3.87 -11.64
C LYS A 296 -14.14 2.57 -12.43
N HIS A 297 -13.33 1.55 -12.14
CA HIS A 297 -13.25 0.34 -12.96
C HIS A 297 -13.64 -0.94 -12.22
N ARG A 298 -14.01 -0.87 -10.93
CA ARG A 298 -14.47 -2.02 -10.12
C ARG A 298 -13.57 -3.26 -10.24
N TYR A 299 -12.25 -3.05 -10.26
CA TYR A 299 -11.25 -4.11 -10.42
C TYR A 299 -11.31 -4.90 -11.74
N LYS A 300 -11.98 -4.39 -12.77
CA LYS A 300 -12.01 -5.02 -14.10
C LYS A 300 -10.94 -4.41 -15.00
N LEU A 301 -10.13 -5.26 -15.62
CA LEU A 301 -9.25 -4.85 -16.70
C LEU A 301 -10.08 -4.59 -17.96
N THR A 302 -10.51 -3.33 -18.16
CA THR A 302 -11.26 -2.90 -19.34
C THR A 302 -10.32 -2.37 -20.43
N ASN A 303 -10.80 -2.33 -21.67
CA ASN A 303 -10.06 -1.66 -22.74
C ASN A 303 -9.89 -0.15 -22.46
N GLU A 304 -10.87 0.49 -21.80
CA GLU A 304 -10.74 1.88 -21.37
C GLU A 304 -9.67 2.05 -20.30
N LEU A 305 -9.56 1.12 -19.35
CA LEU A 305 -8.51 1.13 -18.34
C LEU A 305 -7.13 0.97 -18.97
N VAL A 306 -6.98 0.06 -19.92
CA VAL A 306 -5.73 -0.07 -20.69
C VAL A 306 -5.44 1.24 -21.43
N ALA A 307 -6.42 1.88 -22.07
CA ALA A 307 -6.21 3.17 -22.73
C ALA A 307 -5.86 4.31 -21.73
N GLU A 308 -6.45 4.33 -20.54
CA GLU A 308 -6.22 5.32 -19.48
C GLU A 308 -4.84 5.16 -18.80
N LEU A 309 -4.36 3.92 -18.66
CA LEU A 309 -2.99 3.63 -18.22
C LEU A 309 -1.95 4.09 -19.25
N PHE A 310 -2.35 4.32 -20.51
CA PHE A 310 -1.46 4.65 -21.62
C PHE A 310 -1.99 5.81 -22.49
N PRO A 311 -2.02 7.05 -21.98
CA PRO A 311 -2.47 8.21 -22.75
C PRO A 311 -1.62 8.47 -24.01
N HIS A 312 -0.34 8.06 -24.03
CA HIS A 312 0.52 8.11 -25.22
C HIS A 312 0.35 6.91 -26.18
N ALA A 313 -0.37 5.87 -25.76
CA ALA A 313 -0.83 4.81 -26.67
C ALA A 313 -2.19 5.15 -27.30
N GLY A 314 -2.85 6.21 -26.83
CA GLY A 314 -4.16 6.68 -27.33
C GLY A 314 -4.21 6.92 -28.84
N ASP A 315 -3.10 7.33 -29.46
CA ASP A 315 -3.03 7.53 -30.91
C ASP A 315 -3.02 6.23 -31.74
N GLY A 316 -2.93 5.05 -31.09
CA GLY A 316 -2.99 3.76 -31.79
C GLY A 316 -3.65 2.60 -31.04
N VAL A 317 -4.32 2.86 -29.90
CA VAL A 317 -5.08 1.84 -29.15
C VAL A 317 -6.52 1.69 -29.63
N ILE A 318 -6.99 2.60 -30.50
CA ILE A 318 -8.13 2.25 -31.36
C ILE A 318 -7.62 1.14 -32.26
N ALA A 319 -8.06 -0.09 -32.00
CA ALA A 319 -8.02 -1.16 -32.97
C ALA A 319 -8.69 -0.61 -34.23
N GLN A 320 -7.90 -0.04 -35.14
CA GLN A 320 -8.34 0.12 -36.51
C GLN A 320 -8.64 -1.30 -36.93
N ARG A 321 -9.93 -1.62 -37.04
CA ARG A 321 -10.41 -2.75 -37.83
C ARG A 321 -9.83 -2.54 -39.22
N SER A 322 -8.60 -2.99 -39.47
CA SER A 322 -8.10 -3.04 -40.83
C SER A 322 -9.03 -3.99 -41.56
N ARG A 323 -9.60 -3.52 -42.66
CA ARG A 323 -10.41 -4.33 -43.59
C ARG A 323 -9.60 -5.49 -44.19
N ASP A 324 -8.30 -5.54 -43.95
CA ASP A 324 -7.37 -6.47 -44.57
C ASP A 324 -7.14 -7.73 -43.72
N GLY A 325 -8.13 -8.63 -43.77
CA GLY A 325 -7.94 -10.08 -43.65
C GLY A 325 -7.56 -10.68 -42.28
N PRO A 326 -7.91 -11.97 -42.06
CA PRO A 326 -7.72 -12.66 -40.76
C PRO A 326 -6.27 -13.01 -40.40
N SER A 327 -5.30 -12.86 -41.31
CA SER A 327 -3.92 -13.34 -41.14
C SER A 327 -2.91 -12.29 -40.63
N SER A 328 -3.34 -11.07 -40.28
CA SER A 328 -2.44 -10.02 -39.76
C SER A 328 -2.84 -9.47 -38.38
N ARG A 329 -3.23 -10.34 -37.45
CA ARG A 329 -3.39 -9.98 -36.02
C ARG A 329 -2.03 -9.76 -35.35
N ARG A 330 -1.28 -8.73 -35.75
CA ARG A 330 -0.11 -8.24 -35.03
C ARG A 330 -0.53 -6.99 -34.27
N LEU A 331 -0.52 -7.08 -32.94
CA LEU A 331 -0.79 -5.96 -32.04
C LEU A 331 0.15 -4.79 -32.39
N ARG A 332 -0.40 -3.75 -33.00
CA ARG A 332 0.31 -2.49 -33.25
C ARG A 332 -0.21 -1.48 -32.24
N PHE A 333 0.60 -1.21 -31.22
CA PHE A 333 0.43 -0.05 -30.36
C PHE A 333 1.02 1.16 -31.09
N GLY A 334 0.30 2.25 -31.32
CA GLY A 334 0.85 3.54 -31.76
C GLY A 334 1.88 3.54 -32.91
N GLY A 335 1.76 2.66 -33.92
CA GLY A 335 2.75 2.56 -35.01
C GLY A 335 4.15 2.04 -34.61
N LYS A 336 4.44 1.86 -33.31
CA LYS A 336 5.66 1.26 -32.76
C LYS A 336 5.28 0.13 -31.80
N ARG A 337 5.74 -1.09 -32.08
CA ARG A 337 5.53 -2.26 -31.19
C ARG A 337 5.88 -1.88 -29.74
N CYS A 338 4.87 -1.75 -28.88
CA CYS A 338 5.07 -1.78 -27.44
C CYS A 338 5.28 -3.26 -27.10
N ASP A 339 6.53 -3.66 -26.95
CA ASP A 339 6.84 -5.01 -26.47
C ASP A 339 6.47 -5.14 -24.98
N THR A 340 6.26 -6.37 -24.52
CA THR A 340 5.89 -6.63 -23.11
C THR A 340 6.89 -6.02 -22.14
N LEU A 341 8.16 -5.94 -22.53
CA LEU A 341 9.22 -5.35 -21.72
C LEU A 341 9.01 -3.84 -21.52
N THR A 342 8.70 -3.11 -22.58
CA THR A 342 8.37 -1.67 -22.51
C THR A 342 7.12 -1.47 -21.64
N PHE A 343 6.11 -2.32 -21.80
CA PHE A 343 4.91 -2.30 -20.96
C PHE A 343 5.22 -2.51 -19.48
N LEU A 344 5.96 -3.58 -19.13
CA LEU A 344 6.33 -3.88 -17.75
C LEU A 344 7.25 -2.81 -17.15
N THR A 345 8.12 -2.21 -17.95
CA THR A 345 9.00 -1.11 -17.52
C THR A 345 8.19 0.14 -17.19
N ALA A 346 7.25 0.53 -18.06
CA ALA A 346 6.39 1.68 -17.81
C ALA A 346 5.48 1.46 -16.59
N LEU A 347 4.92 0.25 -16.45
CA LEU A 347 4.10 -0.12 -15.30
C LEU A 347 4.93 -0.08 -14.01
N LYS A 348 6.15 -0.63 -14.02
CA LYS A 348 7.08 -0.56 -12.89
C LYS A 348 7.38 0.89 -12.50
N GLN A 349 7.78 1.73 -13.45
CA GLN A 349 8.07 3.14 -13.19
C GLN A 349 6.87 3.88 -12.61
N ARG A 350 5.67 3.57 -13.10
CA ARG A 350 4.42 4.16 -12.58
C ARG A 350 4.15 3.72 -11.15
N ILE A 351 4.28 2.43 -10.85
CA ILE A 351 4.12 1.88 -9.50
C ILE A 351 5.18 2.46 -8.56
N GLU A 352 6.44 2.55 -8.98
CA GLU A 352 7.53 3.14 -8.19
C GLU A 352 7.25 4.61 -7.88
N LYS A 353 6.79 5.37 -8.88
CA LYS A 353 6.35 6.75 -8.70
C LYS A 353 5.21 6.84 -7.69
N GLU A 354 4.18 6.02 -7.85
CA GLU A 354 3.01 6.00 -6.97
C GLU A 354 3.37 5.60 -5.53
N LEU A 355 4.21 4.58 -5.34
CA LEU A 355 4.75 4.23 -4.03
C LEU A 355 5.55 5.39 -3.44
N SER A 356 6.35 6.09 -4.24
CA SER A 356 7.16 7.22 -3.77
C SER A 356 6.34 8.45 -3.36
N GLU A 357 5.21 8.69 -4.04
CA GLU A 357 4.37 9.89 -3.88
C GLU A 357 3.18 9.68 -2.93
N THR A 358 2.83 8.42 -2.60
CA THR A 358 1.66 8.11 -1.78
C THR A 358 2.04 7.47 -0.44
N ALA A 359 1.05 7.39 0.46
CA ALA A 359 1.17 6.70 1.73
C ALA A 359 1.32 5.16 1.59
N LEU A 360 1.25 4.59 0.37
CA LEU A 360 1.44 3.15 0.14
C LEU A 360 2.87 2.68 0.47
N SER A 361 3.85 3.58 0.50
CA SER A 361 5.23 3.24 0.91
C SER A 361 5.45 3.28 2.43
N LEU A 362 4.44 3.65 3.22
CA LEU A 362 4.57 3.82 4.66
C LEU A 362 4.04 2.60 5.40
N ASP A 363 4.75 2.15 6.43
CA ASP A 363 4.17 1.28 7.45
C ASP A 363 3.21 2.12 8.32
N LEU A 364 1.94 2.14 7.91
CA LEU A 364 0.92 2.95 8.57
C LEU A 364 0.64 2.51 10.01
N PHE A 365 0.90 1.25 10.38
CA PHE A 365 0.83 0.81 11.78
C PHE A 365 1.94 1.47 12.59
N ALA A 366 3.18 1.40 12.11
CA ALA A 366 4.32 2.04 12.78
C ALA A 366 4.15 3.55 12.88
N VAL A 367 3.69 4.21 11.82
CA VAL A 367 3.41 5.66 11.80
C VAL A 367 2.34 6.02 12.85
N GLN A 368 1.26 5.24 12.95
CA GLN A 368 0.23 5.49 13.96
C GLN A 368 0.78 5.32 15.38
N ARG A 369 1.50 4.22 15.65
CA ARG A 369 2.10 3.94 16.97
C ARG A 369 3.08 5.03 17.39
N MET A 370 3.95 5.44 16.46
CA MET A 370 4.89 6.55 16.64
C MET A 370 4.13 7.84 17.00
N SER A 371 3.07 8.17 16.25
CA SER A 371 2.30 9.40 16.49
C SER A 371 1.68 9.43 17.88
N VAL A 372 1.08 8.31 18.30
CA VAL A 372 0.52 8.13 19.64
C VAL A 372 1.63 8.23 20.70
N SER A 373 2.77 7.58 20.49
CA SER A 373 3.92 7.60 21.41
C SER A 373 4.48 9.01 21.64
N ILE A 374 4.64 9.80 20.58
CA ILE A 374 5.09 11.19 20.64
C ILE A 374 4.15 12.01 21.53
N LEU A 375 2.86 11.99 21.23
CA LEU A 375 1.86 12.77 21.96
C LEU A 375 1.78 12.33 23.43
N ARG A 376 1.79 11.02 23.71
CA ARG A 376 1.76 10.46 25.07
C ARG A 376 2.95 10.89 25.91
N ARG A 377 4.17 10.81 25.36
CA ARG A 377 5.38 11.25 26.05
C ARG A 377 5.33 12.75 26.33
N TRP A 378 4.97 13.52 25.32
CA TRP A 378 4.86 14.97 25.44
C TRP A 378 3.88 15.35 26.55
N ALA A 379 2.64 14.88 26.49
CA ALA A 379 1.61 15.19 27.48
C ALA A 379 1.97 14.74 28.90
N SER A 380 2.59 13.56 29.04
CA SER A 380 3.01 13.03 30.33
C SER A 380 4.07 13.93 30.99
N ARG A 381 5.07 14.36 30.22
CA ARG A 381 6.20 15.15 30.72
C ARG A 381 5.84 16.61 31.01
N THR A 382 4.83 17.15 30.31
CA THR A 382 4.44 18.55 30.43
C THR A 382 3.09 18.76 31.14
N LYS A 383 2.58 17.72 31.82
CA LYS A 383 1.26 17.77 32.48
C LYS A 383 1.15 18.93 33.46
N LYS A 384 2.21 19.21 34.22
CA LYS A 384 2.24 20.28 35.22
C LYS A 384 2.17 21.64 34.53
N GLU A 385 3.00 21.87 33.53
CA GLU A 385 3.08 23.10 32.75
C GLU A 385 1.77 23.37 31.99
N PHE A 386 1.16 22.34 31.41
CA PHE A 386 -0.17 22.46 30.80
C PHE A 386 -1.24 22.83 31.83
N THR A 387 -1.19 22.25 33.03
CA THR A 387 -2.13 22.57 34.12
C THR A 387 -1.94 24.01 34.62
N GLU A 388 -0.70 24.47 34.76
CA GLU A 388 -0.39 25.86 35.15
C GLU A 388 -0.88 26.86 34.11
N CYS A 389 -0.73 26.53 32.82
CA CYS A 389 -1.11 27.43 31.74
C CYS A 389 -2.62 27.41 31.47
N TRP A 390 -3.27 26.25 31.33
CA TRP A 390 -4.67 26.16 30.89
C TRP A 390 -5.63 25.58 31.93
N GLY A 391 -5.17 25.34 33.16
CA GLY A 391 -5.95 24.77 34.25
C GLY A 391 -6.08 23.25 34.15
N PRO A 392 -6.59 22.58 35.20
CA PRO A 392 -6.69 21.11 35.24
C PRO A 392 -7.68 20.53 34.21
N GLY A 393 -8.55 21.35 33.65
CA GLY A 393 -9.53 20.98 32.62
C GLY A 393 -9.03 21.11 31.18
N TYR A 394 -7.74 21.38 30.93
CA TYR A 394 -7.21 21.50 29.56
C TYR A 394 -7.38 20.22 28.73
N MET A 395 -7.52 19.07 29.41
CA MET A 395 -7.79 17.76 28.83
C MET A 395 -8.74 17.00 29.75
N GLU A 396 -9.99 16.78 29.30
CA GLU A 396 -11.02 16.03 30.02
C GLU A 396 -10.83 14.51 29.87
N ARG A 397 -10.30 14.07 28.71
CA ARG A 397 -10.14 12.65 28.37
C ARG A 397 -8.78 12.38 27.73
N PRO A 398 -8.16 11.20 27.93
CA PRO A 398 -6.88 10.88 27.28
C PRO A 398 -6.96 10.88 25.74
N THR A 399 -8.13 10.65 25.16
CA THR A 399 -8.37 10.77 23.70
C THR A 399 -8.17 12.18 23.16
N GLN A 400 -8.22 13.21 24.02
CA GLN A 400 -8.03 14.60 23.62
C GLN A 400 -6.55 15.02 23.53
N ILE A 401 -5.61 14.08 23.71
CA ILE A 401 -4.18 14.36 23.59
C ILE A 401 -3.78 14.85 22.19
N CYS A 402 -4.58 14.54 21.16
CA CYS A 402 -4.40 15.08 19.82
C CYS A 402 -4.61 16.59 19.73
N PHE A 403 -5.33 17.25 20.67
CA PHE A 403 -5.57 18.69 20.66
C PHE A 403 -4.42 19.54 21.25
N LEU A 404 -3.43 18.91 21.89
CA LEU A 404 -2.31 19.62 22.54
C LEU A 404 -1.49 20.54 21.62
N PRO A 405 -1.21 20.19 20.35
CA PRO A 405 -0.52 21.10 19.43
C PRO A 405 -1.23 22.45 19.29
N GLY A 406 -2.57 22.47 19.26
CA GLY A 406 -3.36 23.69 19.15
C GLY A 406 -3.14 24.65 20.33
N PHE A 407 -3.02 24.13 21.56
CA PHE A 407 -2.70 24.95 22.73
C PHE A 407 -1.31 25.57 22.64
N LEU A 408 -0.31 24.78 22.21
CA LEU A 408 1.05 25.26 22.05
C LEU A 408 1.12 26.35 20.97
N PHE A 409 0.52 26.14 19.80
CA PHE A 409 0.53 27.13 18.72
C PHE A 409 -0.16 28.42 19.11
N ALA A 410 -1.33 28.34 19.76
CA ALA A 410 -2.03 29.52 20.24
C ALA A 410 -1.15 30.36 21.20
N ALA A 411 -0.41 29.70 22.10
CA ALA A 411 0.52 30.40 23.01
C ALA A 411 1.75 30.97 22.30
N LEU A 412 2.33 30.25 21.32
CA LEU A 412 3.49 30.71 20.57
C LEU A 412 3.17 31.87 19.61
N GLU A 413 1.98 31.89 19.02
CA GLU A 413 1.57 32.89 18.01
C GLU A 413 0.86 34.10 18.63
N HIS A 414 0.16 33.91 19.75
CA HIS A 414 -0.57 34.97 20.43
C HIS A 414 -0.16 35.13 21.90
N PRO A 415 1.14 35.32 22.22
CA PRO A 415 1.62 35.33 23.59
C PRO A 415 0.84 36.31 24.44
N ARG A 416 0.48 37.51 23.94
CA ARG A 416 -0.30 38.54 24.67
C ARG A 416 -1.66 38.08 25.19
N HIS A 417 -2.34 37.19 24.48
CA HIS A 417 -3.63 36.63 24.91
C HIS A 417 -3.46 35.54 25.97
N PHE A 418 -2.26 34.99 26.03
CA PHE A 418 -1.82 34.00 27.00
C PHE A 418 -0.84 34.57 28.03
N CYS A 419 -0.52 35.89 27.99
CA CYS A 419 0.55 36.56 28.73
C CYS A 419 0.28 36.72 30.23
N GLY A 420 -0.89 36.30 30.71
CA GLY A 420 -1.10 36.05 32.14
C GLY A 420 -0.50 34.71 32.62
N LYS A 421 0.03 33.90 31.70
CA LYS A 421 0.57 32.55 31.95
C LYS A 421 2.09 32.58 31.93
N ASN A 422 2.68 31.70 32.71
CA ASN A 422 4.12 31.56 32.85
C ASN A 422 4.77 31.20 31.50
N MET A 423 5.37 32.18 30.81
CA MET A 423 6.04 31.96 29.53
C MET A 423 7.15 30.90 29.64
N ASP A 424 7.78 30.76 30.81
CA ASP A 424 8.76 29.70 31.04
C ASP A 424 8.11 28.31 30.93
N SER A 425 6.85 28.16 31.34
CA SER A 425 6.09 26.92 31.19
C SER A 425 5.76 26.64 29.72
N VAL A 426 5.45 27.67 28.91
CA VAL A 426 5.24 27.52 27.45
C VAL A 426 6.54 27.09 26.76
N GLU A 427 7.66 27.70 27.11
CA GLU A 427 8.99 27.33 26.59
C GLU A 427 9.36 25.88 26.97
N ARG A 428 9.10 25.47 28.22
CA ARG A 428 9.27 24.07 28.65
C ARG A 428 8.39 23.11 27.86
N ILE A 429 7.12 23.45 27.61
CA ILE A 429 6.21 22.64 26.81
C ILE A 429 6.75 22.47 25.39
N ALA A 430 7.22 23.54 24.76
CA ALA A 430 7.82 23.51 23.43
C ALA A 430 9.09 22.64 23.39
N GLY A 431 9.96 22.78 24.40
CA GLY A 431 11.19 21.99 24.52
C GLY A 431 10.92 20.49 24.63
N GLU A 432 9.96 20.08 25.47
CA GLU A 432 9.57 18.68 25.58
C GLU A 432 8.84 18.15 24.34
N ALA A 433 8.14 19.01 23.58
CA ALA A 433 7.57 18.62 22.29
C ALA A 433 8.66 18.26 21.27
N VAL A 434 9.70 19.10 21.17
CA VAL A 434 10.88 18.83 20.31
C VAL A 434 11.54 17.51 20.71
N ARG A 435 11.78 17.32 22.02
CA ARG A 435 12.37 16.09 22.54
C ARG A 435 11.52 14.85 22.22
N ALA A 436 10.19 14.94 22.39
CA ALA A 436 9.29 13.83 22.08
C ALA A 436 9.32 13.47 20.58
N ILE A 437 9.42 14.47 19.69
CA ILE A 437 9.58 14.27 18.24
C ILE A 437 10.91 13.59 17.93
N GLU A 438 12.02 14.05 18.52
CA GLU A 438 13.34 13.46 18.31
C GLU A 438 13.39 12.00 18.75
N GLU A 439 12.80 11.67 19.89
CA GLU A 439 12.69 10.28 20.33
C GLU A 439 11.74 9.46 19.43
N GLY A 440 10.67 10.07 18.91
CA GLY A 440 9.76 9.44 17.95
C GLY A 440 10.42 9.13 16.61
N ARG A 441 11.35 9.98 16.16
CA ARG A 441 12.19 9.72 14.99
C ARG A 441 13.01 8.45 15.15
N GLU A 442 13.58 8.23 16.33
CA GLU A 442 14.34 7.02 16.61
C GLU A 442 13.45 5.77 16.69
N ASP A 443 12.24 5.89 17.24
CA ASP A 443 11.26 4.79 17.28
C ASP A 443 10.83 4.36 15.87
N LEU A 444 10.55 5.34 15.00
CA LEU A 444 10.23 5.07 13.60
C LEU A 444 11.43 4.45 12.89
N ARG A 445 12.64 4.99 13.09
CA ARG A 445 13.87 4.42 12.50
C ARG A 445 14.06 2.96 12.89
N LYS A 446 13.88 2.61 14.17
CA LYS A 446 13.96 1.22 14.65
C LYS A 446 12.89 0.32 14.02
N SER A 447 11.67 0.82 13.87
CA SER A 447 10.59 0.08 13.19
C SER A 447 10.89 -0.12 11.70
N VAL A 448 11.52 0.87 11.05
CA VAL A 448 11.91 0.80 9.65
C VAL A 448 13.12 -0.12 9.44
N GLU A 449 14.13 -0.05 10.30
CA GLU A 449 15.31 -0.92 10.27
C GLU A 449 14.97 -2.38 10.60
N GLY A 450 13.96 -2.60 11.45
CA GLY A 450 13.46 -3.93 11.82
C GLY A 450 12.56 -4.61 10.79
N GLY A 451 12.08 -3.91 9.75
CA GLY A 451 11.20 -4.53 8.74
C GLY A 451 10.73 -3.67 7.56
N ALA A 452 10.74 -2.33 7.67
CA ALA A 452 10.17 -1.45 6.64
C ALA A 452 11.15 -1.02 5.51
N LYS A 453 12.38 -1.53 5.46
CA LYS A 453 13.22 -1.45 4.24
C LYS A 453 12.55 -2.10 3.01
N MET A 454 11.45 -2.84 3.18
CA MET A 454 10.81 -3.61 2.11
C MET A 454 9.83 -2.87 1.20
N PHE A 455 9.31 -1.69 1.57
CA PHE A 455 8.43 -0.94 0.65
C PHE A 455 9.18 0.00 -0.29
N TYR A 456 10.46 0.21 0.00
CA TYR A 456 11.40 0.71 -0.98
C TYR A 456 11.84 -0.51 -1.78
N PHE A 457 11.42 -0.63 -3.05
CA PHE A 457 12.16 -1.46 -3.98
C PHE A 457 13.63 -1.08 -3.83
N VAL A 458 14.43 -2.01 -3.32
CA VAL A 458 15.88 -1.88 -3.27
C VAL A 458 16.34 -1.81 -4.72
N THR A 459 16.38 -0.60 -5.28
CA THR A 459 16.92 -0.32 -6.61
C THR A 459 18.44 -0.47 -6.64
N SER A 460 19.08 -0.65 -5.49
CA SER A 460 20.51 -0.92 -5.38
C SER A 460 20.81 -2.42 -5.45
N ASN A 461 20.99 -2.96 -6.67
CA ASN A 461 22.05 -3.95 -6.99
C ASN A 461 21.99 -4.60 -8.39
N LEU A 462 21.12 -4.17 -9.31
CA LEU A 462 21.13 -4.72 -10.68
C LEU A 462 22.17 -4.10 -11.64
N GLY A 463 23.14 -3.33 -11.13
CA GLY A 463 24.12 -2.63 -11.96
C GLY A 463 25.54 -2.78 -11.45
N ASN A 464 26.10 -3.99 -11.43
CA ASN A 464 27.57 -4.20 -11.46
C ASN A 464 28.00 -5.63 -11.84
N GLY A 465 27.22 -6.35 -12.64
CA GLY A 465 27.69 -7.54 -13.34
C GLY A 465 28.43 -7.16 -14.63
N ARG A 466 29.52 -6.38 -14.54
CA ARG A 466 30.44 -6.24 -15.68
C ARG A 466 31.25 -7.53 -15.77
N SER A 467 30.98 -8.30 -16.83
CA SER A 467 31.85 -9.32 -17.37
C SER A 467 33.21 -8.72 -17.71
N SER A 468 34.20 -8.93 -16.84
CA SER A 468 35.61 -8.90 -17.25
C SER A 468 35.91 -10.23 -17.94
N GLY A 469 35.76 -10.24 -19.26
CA GLY A 469 36.42 -11.26 -20.10
C GLY A 469 37.88 -10.89 -20.27
N ALA A 470 38.75 -11.73 -19.73
CA ALA A 470 40.11 -11.94 -20.21
C ALA A 470 40.11 -13.27 -20.98
#